data_AF-A0A349TWY4-F1
#
_entry.id   AF-A0A349TWY4-F1
#
_cell.length_a   1.000
_cell.length_b   1.000
_cell.length_c   1.000
_cell.angle_alpha   90.00
_cell.angle_beta   90.00
_cell.angle_gamma   90.00
#
_symmetry.space_group_name_H-M   'P 1'
#
loop_
_entity.id
_entity.type
_entity.pdbx_description
1 polymer ?
#
loop_
_entity_poly.entity_id
_entity_poly.type
_entity_poly.pdbx_seq_one_letter_code
_entity_poly.pdbx_strand_id
1 'polypeptide(L)'
;MIERNPYVIYQDMRGMLGHIAKKFLFIVLMALAGISSASARDIAEYFARHNESAQDTPMDFAPWSHFLTTYVEPGINGVNRIDYKRVSDEDHEALVRFIDITLATIPVSRLRRQEQLAYWINLYNALIVRVALDHYPVSSIRDINISGLFSRGPFKRRLAKVENREISLSDIRDIILMPPIFNDSRIPYALCDGTMGGPQIWPEAFQPATIDFQLNRAATNFVNHPRAFSIEDTRLTASMLYKWQKTAFGKQDVDILLHAIRFADPGLVPTLSSHSQIDDYFYDWRLNEPDIFRP
;
A
#
# COMPACT_ATOMS: atom_id res chain seq x y z
N MET A 1 -49.40 30.22 38.55
CA MET A 1 -48.26 30.24 37.62
C MET A 1 -47.13 29.48 38.29
N ILE A 2 -46.74 28.32 37.77
CA ILE A 2 -45.62 27.55 38.34
C ILE A 2 -44.36 28.04 37.62
N GLU A 3 -43.59 28.92 38.26
CA GLU A 3 -42.27 29.31 37.78
C GLU A 3 -41.33 28.10 37.87
N ARG A 4 -40.89 27.59 36.71
CA ARG A 4 -39.90 26.52 36.67
C ARG A 4 -38.55 27.07 37.11
N ASN A 5 -37.86 26.32 37.96
CA ASN A 5 -36.53 26.65 38.48
C ASN A 5 -35.54 26.89 37.31
N PRO A 6 -34.87 28.07 37.23
CA PRO A 6 -33.92 28.41 36.18
C PRO A 6 -32.79 27.39 35.99
N TYR A 7 -32.37 26.71 37.07
CA TYR A 7 -31.35 25.67 37.00
C TYR A 7 -31.81 24.43 36.23
N VAL A 8 -33.09 24.09 36.31
CA VAL A 8 -33.67 22.95 35.58
C VAL A 8 -33.77 23.27 34.09
N ILE A 9 -34.17 24.51 33.75
CA ILE A 9 -34.20 25.00 32.37
C ILE A 9 -32.80 24.97 31.74
N TYR A 10 -31.77 25.40 32.49
CA TYR A 10 -30.39 25.36 32.01
C TYR A 10 -29.88 23.94 31.76
N GLN A 11 -30.15 22.99 32.67
CA GLN A 11 -29.82 21.57 32.50
C GLN A 11 -30.51 20.95 31.28
N ASP A 12 -31.81 21.23 31.10
CA ASP A 12 -32.59 20.75 29.96
C ASP A 12 -32.07 21.33 28.64
N MET A 13 -31.76 22.63 28.60
CA MET A 13 -31.17 23.29 27.43
C MET A 13 -29.79 22.73 27.09
N ARG A 14 -28.94 22.48 28.09
CA ARG A 14 -27.61 21.88 27.89
C ARG A 14 -27.71 20.44 27.38
N GLY A 15 -28.67 19.66 27.91
CA GLY A 15 -28.97 18.32 27.44
C GLY A 15 -29.49 18.31 25.99
N MET A 16 -30.41 19.22 25.65
CA MET A 16 -30.97 19.37 24.31
C MET A 16 -29.90 19.81 23.29
N LEU A 17 -29.09 20.82 23.63
CA LEU A 17 -27.96 21.26 22.81
C LEU A 17 -26.93 20.15 22.59
N GLY A 18 -26.63 19.36 23.62
CA GLY A 18 -25.76 18.18 23.51
C GLY A 18 -26.31 17.11 22.57
N HIS A 19 -27.62 16.86 22.58
CA HIS A 19 -28.27 15.91 21.66
C HIS A 19 -28.30 16.44 20.22
N ILE A 20 -28.56 17.73 20.02
CA ILE A 20 -28.53 18.38 18.70
C ILE A 20 -27.10 18.33 18.13
N ALA A 21 -26.08 18.68 18.93
CA ALA A 21 -24.68 18.62 18.51
C ALA A 21 -24.24 17.19 18.14
N LYS A 22 -24.64 16.17 18.92
CA LYS A 22 -24.36 14.76 18.60
C LYS A 22 -25.06 14.29 17.32
N LYS A 23 -26.33 14.66 17.13
CA LYS A 23 -27.07 14.34 15.88
C LYS A 23 -26.46 15.04 14.67
N PHE A 24 -26.06 16.31 14.82
CA PHE A 24 -25.40 17.06 13.75
C PHE A 24 -24.05 16.45 13.40
N LEU A 25 -23.22 16.13 14.40
CA LEU A 25 -21.95 15.42 14.20
C LEU A 25 -22.16 14.07 13.52
N PHE A 26 -23.18 13.31 13.91
CA PHE A 26 -23.51 12.03 13.28
C PHE A 26 -23.95 12.18 11.82
N ILE A 27 -24.78 13.18 11.50
CA ILE A 27 -25.19 13.48 10.11
C ILE A 27 -23.98 13.89 9.26
N VAL A 28 -23.10 14.74 9.79
CA VAL A 28 -21.86 15.15 9.11
C VAL A 28 -20.94 13.95 8.86
N LEU A 29 -20.75 13.07 9.85
CA LEU A 29 -19.96 11.84 9.69
C LEU A 29 -20.57 10.89 8.66
N MET A 30 -21.89 10.72 8.65
CA MET A 30 -22.62 9.92 7.66
C MET A 30 -22.48 10.48 6.24
N ALA A 31 -22.59 11.81 6.08
CA ALA A 31 -22.41 12.46 4.78
C ALA A 31 -20.97 12.32 4.26
N LEU A 32 -19.97 12.48 5.12
CA LEU A 32 -18.55 12.29 4.78
C LEU A 32 -18.24 10.84 4.38
N ALA A 33 -18.84 9.86 5.07
CA ALA A 33 -18.72 8.44 4.72
C ALA A 33 -19.36 8.14 3.34
N GLY A 34 -20.54 8.73 3.08
CA GLY A 34 -21.23 8.62 1.79
C GLY A 34 -20.40 9.13 0.61
N ILE A 35 -19.83 10.34 0.72
CA ILE A 35 -18.99 10.94 -0.33
C ILE A 35 -17.74 10.10 -0.61
N SER A 36 -17.07 9.62 0.45
CA SER A 36 -15.88 8.77 0.30
C SER A 36 -16.21 7.46 -0.43
N SER A 37 -17.35 6.84 -0.10
CA SER A 37 -17.79 5.61 -0.76
C SER A 37 -18.18 5.80 -2.24
N ALA A 38 -18.76 6.95 -2.61
CA ALA A 38 -19.04 7.28 -4.00
C ALA A 38 -17.74 7.44 -4.80
N SER A 39 -16.75 8.17 -4.26
CA SER A 39 -15.46 8.35 -4.93
C SER A 39 -14.72 7.03 -5.17
N ALA A 40 -14.81 6.09 -4.22
CA ALA A 40 -14.18 4.77 -4.34
C ALA A 40 -14.83 3.93 -5.44
N ARG A 41 -16.16 3.96 -5.57
CA ARG A 41 -16.88 3.28 -6.68
C ARG A 41 -16.53 3.89 -8.02
N ASP A 42 -16.49 5.23 -8.12
CA ASP A 42 -16.16 5.93 -9.36
C ASP A 42 -14.74 5.59 -9.86
N ILE A 43 -13.78 5.46 -8.93
CA ILE A 43 -12.41 5.01 -9.25
C ILE A 43 -12.43 3.56 -9.73
N ALA A 44 -13.09 2.66 -9.00
CA ALA A 44 -13.17 1.24 -9.35
C ALA A 44 -13.81 1.01 -10.73
N GLU A 45 -14.98 1.60 -10.98
CA GLU A 45 -15.71 1.44 -12.23
C GLU A 45 -14.97 2.05 -13.43
N TYR A 46 -14.23 3.13 -13.22
CA TYR A 46 -13.48 3.78 -14.30
C TYR A 46 -12.23 2.98 -14.68
N PHE A 47 -11.44 2.55 -13.70
CA PHE A 47 -10.19 1.81 -13.96
C PHE A 47 -10.36 0.30 -14.11
N ALA A 48 -11.57 -0.23 -13.91
CA ALA A 48 -11.90 -1.60 -14.34
C ALA A 48 -11.96 -1.75 -15.86
N ARG A 49 -12.01 -0.63 -16.61
CA ARG A 49 -12.02 -0.64 -18.08
C ARG A 49 -10.61 -0.92 -18.59
N HIS A 50 -10.51 -1.85 -19.52
CA HIS A 50 -9.28 -2.15 -20.26
C HIS A 50 -9.64 -2.43 -21.72
N ASN A 51 -8.66 -2.34 -22.62
CA ASN A 51 -8.86 -2.61 -24.05
C ASN A 51 -7.84 -3.65 -24.51
N GLU A 52 -8.23 -4.93 -24.51
CA GLU A 52 -7.36 -6.03 -24.96
C GLU A 52 -6.99 -5.94 -26.45
N SER A 53 -7.76 -5.19 -27.24
CA SER A 53 -7.48 -4.93 -28.66
C SER A 53 -6.59 -3.69 -28.87
N ALA A 54 -6.14 -3.02 -27.81
CA ALA A 54 -5.17 -1.94 -27.92
C ALA A 54 -3.85 -2.47 -28.47
N GLN A 55 -3.19 -1.67 -29.30
CA GLN A 55 -1.80 -1.95 -29.65
C GLN A 55 -0.94 -1.84 -28.40
N ASP A 56 0.12 -2.66 -28.33
CA ASP A 56 1.15 -2.52 -27.31
C ASP A 56 1.59 -1.07 -27.26
N THR A 57 1.28 -0.39 -26.16
CA THR A 57 1.69 0.98 -25.92
C THR A 57 2.95 0.91 -25.07
N PRO A 58 4.14 1.17 -25.62
CA PRO A 58 5.36 1.14 -24.84
C PRO A 58 5.28 2.21 -23.76
N MET A 59 5.20 1.79 -22.50
CA MET A 59 5.32 2.71 -21.37
C MET A 59 6.80 2.91 -21.08
N ASP A 60 7.24 4.17 -21.09
CA ASP A 60 8.62 4.49 -20.78
C ASP A 60 8.84 4.48 -19.26
N PHE A 61 9.29 3.34 -18.74
CA PHE A 61 9.74 3.19 -17.36
C PHE A 61 11.25 3.43 -17.20
N ALA A 62 11.96 3.96 -18.19
CA ALA A 62 13.40 4.18 -18.11
C ALA A 62 13.80 5.14 -16.96
N PRO A 63 13.12 6.28 -16.72
CA PRO A 63 13.45 7.15 -15.60
C PRO A 63 13.32 6.44 -14.24
N TRP A 64 12.26 5.64 -14.08
CA TRP A 64 12.05 4.85 -12.87
C TRP A 64 13.08 3.73 -12.72
N SER A 65 13.41 3.05 -13.82
CA SER A 65 14.43 2.00 -13.82
C SER A 65 15.81 2.58 -13.50
N HIS A 66 16.11 3.79 -13.97
CA HIS A 66 17.34 4.50 -13.62
C HIS A 66 17.38 4.83 -12.12
N PHE A 67 16.31 5.40 -11.56
CA PHE A 67 16.22 5.65 -10.12
C PHE A 67 16.45 4.34 -9.33
N LEU A 68 15.73 3.28 -9.68
CA LEU A 68 15.80 2.00 -8.98
C LEU A 68 17.20 1.39 -9.04
N THR A 69 17.81 1.31 -10.22
CA THR A 69 19.17 0.75 -10.36
C THR A 69 20.23 1.62 -9.69
N THR A 70 20.00 2.92 -9.58
CA THR A 70 20.94 3.85 -8.96
C THR A 70 20.86 3.81 -7.44
N TYR A 71 19.67 3.70 -6.84
CA TYR A 71 19.46 3.92 -5.39
C TYR A 71 19.00 2.70 -4.59
N VAL A 72 18.64 1.61 -5.26
CA VAL A 72 18.26 0.36 -4.59
C VAL A 72 19.48 -0.54 -4.43
N GLU A 73 19.74 -0.97 -3.20
CA GLU A 73 20.85 -1.87 -2.87
C GLU A 73 20.38 -3.03 -1.98
N PRO A 74 21.03 -4.21 -2.05
CA PRO A 74 20.72 -5.32 -1.16
C PRO A 74 21.14 -4.98 0.28
N GLY A 75 20.20 -5.10 1.23
CA GLY A 75 20.51 -5.01 2.66
C GLY A 75 21.24 -6.26 3.18
N ILE A 76 21.76 -6.18 4.41
CA ILE A 76 22.54 -7.28 5.03
C ILE A 76 21.74 -8.59 5.16
N ASN A 77 20.42 -8.49 5.29
CA ASN A 77 19.51 -9.64 5.35
C ASN A 77 19.02 -10.12 3.97
N GLY A 78 19.64 -9.64 2.87
CA GLY A 78 19.28 -10.01 1.50
C GLY A 78 18.00 -9.34 0.99
N VAL A 79 17.46 -8.37 1.72
CA VAL A 79 16.26 -7.62 1.35
C VAL A 79 16.67 -6.24 0.87
N ASN A 80 16.18 -5.84 -0.29
CA ASN A 80 16.57 -4.56 -0.89
C ASN A 80 16.13 -3.35 -0.03
N ARG A 81 16.94 -2.30 -0.08
CA ARG A 81 16.78 -1.01 0.61
C ARG A 81 16.95 0.14 -0.37
N ILE A 82 16.45 1.31 0.02
CA ILE A 82 16.64 2.55 -0.74
C ILE A 82 17.58 3.45 0.04
N ASP A 83 18.70 3.81 -0.54
CA ASP A 83 19.63 4.79 0.03
C ASP A 83 19.08 6.21 -0.19
N TYR A 84 18.02 6.56 0.56
CA TYR A 84 17.32 7.85 0.47
C TYR A 84 18.27 9.03 0.65
N LYS A 85 19.31 8.87 1.48
CA LYS A 85 20.29 9.92 1.76
C LYS A 85 21.17 10.27 0.55
N ARG A 86 21.42 9.31 -0.35
CA ARG A 86 22.24 9.53 -1.54
C ARG A 86 21.46 10.06 -2.74
N VAL A 87 20.13 10.05 -2.69
CA VAL A 87 19.30 10.59 -3.76
C VAL A 87 19.63 12.07 -3.97
N SER A 88 20.10 12.42 -5.17
CA SER A 88 20.38 13.81 -5.51
C SER A 88 19.09 14.60 -5.74
N ASP A 89 19.18 15.92 -5.65
CA ASP A 89 18.04 16.80 -5.96
C ASP A 89 17.58 16.60 -7.41
N GLU A 90 18.52 16.42 -8.36
CA GLU A 90 18.20 16.20 -9.77
C GLU A 90 17.41 14.91 -10.01
N ASP A 91 17.79 13.82 -9.34
CA ASP A 91 17.11 12.53 -9.47
C ASP A 91 15.79 12.49 -8.69
N HIS A 92 15.71 13.21 -7.57
CA HIS A 92 14.44 13.43 -6.89
C HIS A 92 13.45 14.20 -7.80
N GLU A 93 13.89 15.29 -8.44
CA GLU A 93 13.07 15.99 -9.41
C GLU A 93 12.72 15.12 -10.63
N ALA A 94 13.64 14.26 -11.09
CA ALA A 94 13.37 13.32 -12.16
C ALA A 94 12.28 12.31 -11.79
N LEU A 95 12.27 11.81 -10.55
CA LEU A 95 11.19 10.96 -10.03
C LEU A 95 9.84 11.70 -10.01
N VAL A 96 9.83 12.96 -9.54
CA VAL A 96 8.62 13.80 -9.54
C VAL A 96 8.09 14.00 -10.96
N ARG A 97 8.96 14.34 -11.93
CA ARG A 97 8.58 14.46 -13.36
C ARG A 97 8.06 13.15 -13.93
N PHE A 98 8.68 12.03 -13.61
CA PHE A 98 8.22 10.71 -14.04
C PHE A 98 6.77 10.44 -13.57
N ILE A 99 6.45 10.75 -12.31
CA ILE A 99 5.10 10.57 -11.76
C ILE A 99 4.12 11.58 -12.38
N ASP A 100 4.43 12.87 -12.30
CA ASP A 100 3.48 13.96 -12.56
C ASP A 100 3.36 14.32 -14.06
N ILE A 101 4.28 13.86 -14.91
CA ILE A 101 4.28 14.11 -16.35
C ILE A 101 4.20 12.80 -17.13
N THR A 102 5.15 11.89 -16.94
CA THR A 102 5.23 10.66 -17.75
C THR A 102 4.05 9.73 -17.46
N LEU A 103 3.83 9.37 -16.19
CA LEU A 103 2.73 8.47 -15.83
C LEU A 103 1.36 9.15 -15.86
N ALA A 104 1.26 10.42 -15.45
CA ALA A 104 -0.02 11.13 -15.38
C ALA A 104 -0.70 11.33 -16.74
N THR A 105 0.06 11.34 -17.84
CA THR A 105 -0.45 11.54 -19.20
C THR A 105 -0.85 10.25 -19.93
N ILE A 106 -0.52 9.08 -19.36
CA ILE A 106 -0.88 7.79 -19.95
C ILE A 106 -2.40 7.56 -19.79
N PRO A 107 -3.14 7.26 -20.86
CA PRO A 107 -4.57 6.95 -20.80
C PRO A 107 -4.78 5.52 -20.27
N VAL A 108 -4.51 5.31 -18.98
CA VAL A 108 -4.45 3.97 -18.35
C VAL A 108 -5.72 3.15 -18.60
N SER A 109 -6.92 3.75 -18.58
CA SER A 109 -8.20 3.08 -18.87
C SER A 109 -8.33 2.49 -20.28
N ARG A 110 -7.41 2.83 -21.20
CA ARG A 110 -7.37 2.33 -22.59
C ARG A 110 -6.27 1.31 -22.83
N LEU A 111 -5.44 1.03 -21.83
CA LEU A 111 -4.40 0.02 -21.92
C LEU A 111 -4.99 -1.39 -21.83
N ARG A 112 -4.22 -2.39 -22.26
CA ARG A 112 -4.50 -3.79 -21.95
C ARG A 112 -4.28 -4.04 -20.48
N ARG A 113 -4.87 -5.12 -19.97
CA ARG A 113 -4.86 -5.40 -18.54
C ARG A 113 -3.45 -5.54 -17.94
N GLN A 114 -2.51 -6.21 -18.62
CA GLN A 114 -1.14 -6.35 -18.11
C GLN A 114 -0.38 -5.02 -18.05
N GLU A 115 -0.64 -4.11 -18.99
CA GLU A 115 -0.06 -2.78 -19.02
C GLU A 115 -0.61 -1.92 -17.88
N GLN A 116 -1.92 -1.99 -17.62
CA GLN A 116 -2.50 -1.35 -16.43
C GLN A 116 -1.87 -1.88 -15.14
N LEU A 117 -1.65 -3.19 -15.03
CA LEU A 117 -1.06 -3.79 -13.84
C LEU A 117 0.35 -3.24 -13.57
N ALA A 118 1.20 -3.25 -14.61
CA ALA A 118 2.55 -2.70 -14.54
C ALA A 118 2.54 -1.19 -14.18
N TYR A 119 1.65 -0.42 -14.81
CA TYR A 119 1.45 0.99 -14.53
C TYR A 119 1.14 1.24 -13.05
N TRP A 120 0.13 0.56 -12.50
CA TRP A 120 -0.33 0.79 -11.14
C TRP A 120 0.68 0.35 -10.08
N ILE A 121 1.38 -0.78 -10.30
CA ILE A 121 2.43 -1.23 -9.39
C ILE A 121 3.61 -0.24 -9.38
N ASN A 122 4.06 0.21 -10.55
CA ASN A 122 5.14 1.19 -10.63
C ASN A 122 4.74 2.55 -10.05
N LEU A 123 3.53 3.04 -10.33
CA LEU A 123 3.02 4.28 -9.76
C LEU A 123 2.95 4.19 -8.23
N TYR A 124 2.41 3.10 -7.66
CA TYR A 124 2.37 2.90 -6.20
C TYR A 124 3.77 2.98 -5.58
N ASN A 125 4.71 2.19 -6.12
CA ASN A 125 6.06 2.11 -5.60
C ASN A 125 6.80 3.46 -5.73
N ALA A 126 6.66 4.15 -6.86
CA ALA A 126 7.25 5.47 -7.07
C ALA A 126 6.67 6.52 -6.11
N LEU A 127 5.36 6.48 -5.84
CA LEU A 127 4.70 7.38 -4.87
C LEU A 127 5.17 7.15 -3.43
N ILE A 128 5.35 5.89 -3.02
CA ILE A 128 5.91 5.59 -1.69
C ILE A 128 7.31 6.20 -1.54
N VAL A 129 8.14 6.04 -2.57
CA VAL A 129 9.51 6.57 -2.57
C VAL A 129 9.52 8.10 -2.55
N ARG A 130 8.72 8.75 -3.41
CA ARG A 130 8.57 10.21 -3.40
C ARG A 130 8.16 10.71 -2.02
N VAL A 131 7.16 10.10 -1.40
CA VAL A 131 6.70 10.51 -0.07
C VAL A 131 7.80 10.34 0.98
N ALA A 132 8.56 9.25 0.93
CA ALA A 132 9.69 9.09 1.85
C ALA A 132 10.77 10.17 1.64
N LEU A 133 11.09 10.51 0.39
CA LEU A 133 12.06 11.56 0.03
C LEU A 133 11.60 12.97 0.45
N ASP A 134 10.35 13.32 0.15
CA ASP A 134 9.74 14.62 0.51
C ASP A 134 9.76 14.90 2.03
N HIS A 135 9.91 13.85 2.84
CA HIS A 135 9.90 13.91 4.30
C HIS A 135 11.18 13.38 4.95
N TYR A 136 12.22 13.09 4.17
CA TYR A 136 13.48 12.58 4.70
C TYR A 136 14.26 13.69 5.45
N PRO A 137 14.93 13.41 6.59
CA PRO A 137 15.02 12.13 7.29
C PRO A 137 13.78 11.81 8.13
N VAL A 138 13.33 10.55 8.08
CA VAL A 138 12.21 10.02 8.88
C VAL A 138 12.48 8.58 9.31
N SER A 139 12.12 8.21 10.54
CA SER A 139 12.33 6.85 11.06
C SER A 139 11.35 5.81 10.54
N SER A 140 10.14 6.24 10.17
CA SER A 140 9.06 5.37 9.68
C SER A 140 8.14 6.12 8.74
N ILE A 141 7.71 5.46 7.66
CA ILE A 141 6.66 5.98 6.77
C ILE A 141 5.37 6.33 7.54
N ARG A 142 5.11 5.68 8.68
CA ARG A 142 3.93 5.94 9.51
C ARG A 142 3.96 7.27 10.25
N ASP A 143 5.14 7.86 10.41
CA ASP A 143 5.31 9.14 11.10
C ASP A 143 4.95 10.32 10.18
N ILE A 144 4.80 10.06 8.87
CA ILE A 144 4.40 11.04 7.85
C ILE A 144 2.88 11.23 7.88
N ASN A 145 2.40 12.10 8.77
CA ASN A 145 0.97 12.32 9.02
C ASN A 145 0.37 13.41 8.11
N ILE A 146 0.39 13.16 6.79
CA ILE A 146 -0.15 14.08 5.76
C ILE A 146 -1.59 13.74 5.32
N SER A 147 -2.18 12.68 5.87
CA SER A 147 -3.51 12.17 5.51
C SER A 147 -4.66 12.73 6.39
N GLY A 148 -4.42 13.81 7.13
CA GLY A 148 -5.40 14.44 8.03
C GLY A 148 -5.35 13.95 9.49
N LEU A 149 -6.18 14.57 10.34
CA LEU A 149 -6.21 14.32 11.78
C LEU A 149 -6.59 12.85 12.07
N PHE A 150 -5.83 12.18 12.94
CA PHE A 150 -5.97 10.76 13.31
C PHE A 150 -5.56 9.71 12.28
N SER A 151 -5.10 10.11 11.09
CA SER A 151 -4.49 9.18 10.14
C SER A 151 -3.08 8.78 10.59
N ARG A 152 -2.66 7.54 10.30
CA ARG A 152 -1.29 7.07 10.50
C ARG A 152 -0.64 6.87 9.13
N GLY A 153 0.39 7.67 8.84
CA GLY A 153 1.11 7.62 7.58
C GLY A 153 0.39 8.28 6.39
N PRO A 154 0.99 8.18 5.19
CA PRO A 154 0.58 8.94 3.99
C PRO A 154 -0.48 8.25 3.13
N PHE A 155 -0.88 7.02 3.47
CA PHE A 155 -1.58 6.13 2.55
C PHE A 155 -2.91 6.65 1.97
N LYS A 156 -3.60 7.54 2.69
CA LYS A 156 -4.90 8.11 2.26
C LYS A 156 -4.79 9.51 1.65
N ARG A 157 -3.59 10.09 1.63
CA ARG A 157 -3.35 11.38 0.98
C ARG A 157 -3.49 11.21 -0.53
N ARG A 158 -4.17 12.16 -1.20
CA ARG A 158 -4.15 12.26 -2.67
C ARG A 158 -2.75 12.69 -3.10
N LEU A 159 -2.03 11.85 -3.83
CA LEU A 159 -0.60 12.05 -4.15
C LEU A 159 -0.35 12.13 -5.65
N ALA A 160 -1.30 11.70 -6.48
CA ALA A 160 -1.22 11.76 -7.93
C ALA A 160 -2.57 12.10 -8.54
N LYS A 161 -2.56 12.54 -9.80
CA LYS A 161 -3.75 12.72 -10.62
C LYS A 161 -3.65 11.87 -11.87
N VAL A 162 -4.57 10.91 -12.04
CA VAL A 162 -4.60 9.99 -13.18
C VAL A 162 -5.96 10.10 -13.87
N GLU A 163 -5.97 10.43 -15.16
CA GLU A 163 -7.21 10.64 -15.95
C GLU A 163 -8.27 11.49 -15.22
N ASN A 164 -7.82 12.65 -14.71
CA ASN A 164 -8.60 13.63 -13.95
C ASN A 164 -9.12 13.18 -12.57
N ARG A 165 -8.63 12.06 -12.03
CA ARG A 165 -8.97 11.59 -10.69
C ARG A 165 -7.78 11.76 -9.76
N GLU A 166 -8.04 12.33 -8.60
CA GLU A 166 -7.07 12.39 -7.50
C GLU A 166 -6.96 11.02 -6.85
N ILE A 167 -5.75 10.47 -6.80
CA ILE A 167 -5.46 9.09 -6.39
C ILE A 167 -4.51 9.08 -5.19
N SER A 168 -4.81 8.22 -4.21
CA SER A 168 -3.98 7.89 -3.05
C SER A 168 -3.38 6.49 -3.20
N LEU A 169 -2.38 6.17 -2.38
CA LEU A 169 -1.79 4.84 -2.28
C LEU A 169 -2.85 3.78 -1.94
N SER A 170 -3.78 4.10 -1.02
CA SER A 170 -4.90 3.23 -0.67
C SER A 170 -5.87 3.01 -1.81
N ASP A 171 -6.13 3.99 -2.69
CA ASP A 171 -6.98 3.71 -3.85
C ASP A 171 -6.27 2.78 -4.84
N ILE A 172 -4.98 3.02 -5.10
CA ILE A 172 -4.21 2.15 -5.99
C ILE A 172 -4.19 0.72 -5.45
N ARG A 173 -3.86 0.53 -4.18
CA ARG A 173 -3.80 -0.80 -3.58
C ARG A 173 -5.18 -1.42 -3.43
N ASP A 174 -6.07 -0.79 -2.66
CA ASP A 174 -7.26 -1.45 -2.11
C ASP A 174 -8.47 -1.40 -3.06
N ILE A 175 -8.49 -0.47 -4.01
CA ILE A 175 -9.61 -0.28 -4.95
C ILE A 175 -9.22 -0.73 -6.37
N ILE A 176 -8.03 -0.37 -6.83
CA ILE A 176 -7.61 -0.62 -8.21
C ILE A 176 -6.92 -1.99 -8.33
N LEU A 177 -5.90 -2.27 -7.52
CA LEU A 177 -5.07 -3.47 -7.63
C LEU A 177 -5.68 -4.70 -6.94
N MET A 178 -6.44 -4.50 -5.87
CA MET A 178 -7.17 -5.57 -5.20
C MET A 178 -8.51 -5.87 -5.90
N PRO A 179 -9.25 -6.91 -5.49
CA PRO A 179 -10.55 -7.22 -6.09
C PRO A 179 -11.51 -6.02 -6.12
N PRO A 180 -12.30 -5.86 -7.20
CA PRO A 180 -12.62 -6.88 -8.21
C PRO A 180 -11.76 -6.87 -9.49
N ILE A 181 -10.79 -5.96 -9.66
CA ILE A 181 -10.17 -5.71 -10.97
C ILE A 181 -9.05 -6.71 -11.30
N PHE A 182 -7.97 -6.71 -10.51
CA PHE A 182 -6.83 -7.60 -10.79
C PHE A 182 -6.96 -8.97 -10.12
N ASN A 183 -7.43 -8.99 -8.86
CA ASN A 183 -7.66 -10.21 -8.07
C ASN A 183 -6.49 -11.23 -8.10
N ASP A 184 -5.26 -10.72 -8.10
CA ASP A 184 -4.06 -11.57 -8.06
C ASP A 184 -3.43 -11.50 -6.67
N SER A 185 -3.43 -12.65 -5.98
CA SER A 185 -2.90 -12.78 -4.62
C SER A 185 -1.39 -12.51 -4.49
N ARG A 186 -0.66 -12.40 -5.60
CA ARG A 186 0.77 -12.06 -5.63
C ARG A 186 1.03 -10.55 -5.54
N ILE A 187 0.05 -9.72 -5.92
CA ILE A 187 0.22 -8.26 -5.99
C ILE A 187 0.67 -7.64 -4.67
N PRO A 188 0.14 -8.01 -3.48
CA PRO A 188 0.61 -7.41 -2.24
C PRO A 188 2.13 -7.52 -2.05
N TYR A 189 2.78 -8.57 -2.56
CA TYR A 189 4.23 -8.75 -2.47
C TYR A 189 5.03 -7.88 -3.46
N ALA A 190 4.37 -7.26 -4.43
CA ALA A 190 4.97 -6.32 -5.39
C ALA A 190 4.87 -4.85 -4.96
N LEU A 191 4.15 -4.58 -3.87
CA LEU A 191 3.91 -3.24 -3.35
C LEU A 191 4.82 -2.97 -2.14
N CYS A 192 5.81 -2.11 -2.33
CA CYS A 192 6.70 -1.68 -1.26
C CYS A 192 6.00 -0.62 -0.40
N ASP A 193 5.81 -0.89 0.90
CA ASP A 193 5.21 0.07 1.84
C ASP A 193 6.22 1.08 2.42
N GLY A 194 7.49 1.01 2.01
CA GLY A 194 8.57 1.85 2.55
C GLY A 194 9.04 1.41 3.94
N THR A 195 8.93 0.12 4.27
CA THR A 195 9.20 -0.41 5.61
C THR A 195 10.11 -1.64 5.58
N MET A 196 10.81 -1.90 6.68
CA MET A 196 11.65 -3.08 6.86
C MET A 196 10.85 -4.40 6.90
N GLY A 197 9.63 -4.36 7.44
CA GLY A 197 8.75 -5.53 7.58
C GLY A 197 7.95 -5.87 6.32
N GLY A 198 7.92 -4.96 5.33
CA GLY A 198 7.13 -5.08 4.11
C GLY A 198 7.81 -5.86 2.99
N PRO A 199 7.12 -5.98 1.84
CA PRO A 199 7.73 -6.41 0.60
C PRO A 199 8.83 -5.44 0.17
N GLN A 200 9.87 -5.99 -0.47
CA GLN A 200 11.01 -5.19 -0.88
C GLN A 200 10.70 -4.36 -2.12
N ILE A 201 11.40 -3.24 -2.26
CA ILE A 201 11.50 -2.57 -3.56
C ILE A 201 12.40 -3.43 -4.47
N TRP A 202 12.05 -3.55 -5.74
CA TRP A 202 12.85 -4.27 -6.72
C TRP A 202 13.75 -3.28 -7.48
N PRO A 203 15.01 -3.62 -7.82
CA PRO A 203 15.92 -2.75 -8.56
C PRO A 203 15.58 -2.68 -10.06
N GLU A 204 14.33 -2.96 -10.42
CA GLU A 204 13.80 -2.93 -11.78
C GLU A 204 12.33 -2.53 -11.75
N ALA A 205 11.89 -1.81 -12.78
CA ALA A 205 10.48 -1.50 -12.96
C ALA A 205 9.69 -2.77 -13.32
N PHE A 206 8.43 -2.81 -12.91
CA PHE A 206 7.51 -3.86 -13.37
C PHE A 206 7.15 -3.63 -14.84
N GLN A 207 7.32 -4.64 -15.69
CA GLN A 207 7.12 -4.52 -17.14
C GLN A 207 5.94 -5.37 -17.59
N PRO A 208 5.08 -4.91 -18.52
CA PRO A 208 3.91 -5.67 -18.96
C PRO A 208 4.28 -7.08 -19.45
N ALA A 209 5.35 -7.18 -20.25
CA ALA A 209 5.80 -8.43 -20.86
C ALA A 209 6.34 -9.48 -19.86
N THR A 210 6.77 -9.05 -18.66
CA THR A 210 7.37 -9.94 -17.65
C THR A 210 6.63 -9.91 -16.31
N ILE A 211 5.47 -9.25 -16.25
CA ILE A 211 4.76 -8.97 -15.01
C ILE A 211 4.44 -10.23 -14.22
N ASP A 212 4.02 -11.31 -14.88
CA ASP A 212 3.71 -12.58 -14.22
C ASP A 212 4.92 -13.22 -13.57
N PHE A 213 6.08 -13.16 -14.23
CA PHE A 213 7.34 -13.64 -13.68
C PHE A 213 7.76 -12.78 -12.48
N GLN A 214 7.67 -11.46 -12.60
CA GLN A 214 8.03 -10.52 -11.53
C GLN A 214 7.13 -10.70 -10.30
N LEU A 215 5.82 -10.90 -10.48
CA LEU A 215 4.87 -11.18 -9.41
C LEU A 215 5.16 -12.51 -8.70
N ASN A 216 5.48 -13.58 -9.45
CA ASN A 216 5.89 -14.85 -8.86
C ASN A 216 7.18 -14.70 -8.05
N ARG A 217 8.18 -14.02 -8.61
CA ARG A 217 9.45 -13.74 -7.92
C ARG A 217 9.22 -12.94 -6.64
N ALA A 218 8.32 -11.96 -6.68
CA ALA A 218 7.95 -11.17 -5.51
C ALA A 218 7.31 -12.02 -4.40
N ALA A 219 6.36 -12.88 -4.76
CA ALA A 219 5.70 -13.78 -3.82
C ALA A 219 6.67 -14.78 -3.19
N THR A 220 7.45 -15.50 -4.00
CA THR A 220 8.45 -16.45 -3.53
C THR A 220 9.51 -15.78 -2.66
N ASN A 221 10.01 -14.59 -3.03
CA ASN A 221 10.99 -13.86 -2.22
C ASN A 221 10.44 -13.49 -0.83
N PHE A 222 9.21 -12.96 -0.77
CA PHE A 222 8.65 -12.53 0.50
C PHE A 222 8.35 -13.73 1.41
N VAL A 223 7.64 -14.73 0.90
CA VAL A 223 7.20 -15.92 1.67
C VAL A 223 8.37 -16.66 2.30
N ASN A 224 9.51 -16.76 1.59
CA ASN A 224 10.67 -17.51 2.07
C ASN A 224 11.62 -16.71 2.97
N HIS A 225 11.30 -15.45 3.26
CA HIS A 225 12.09 -14.66 4.19
C HIS A 225 11.50 -14.72 5.61
N PRO A 226 12.31 -14.70 6.68
CA PRO A 226 11.85 -14.66 8.08
C PRO A 226 10.91 -13.49 8.44
N ARG A 227 10.73 -12.52 7.54
CA ARG A 227 9.80 -11.39 7.71
C ARG A 227 8.35 -11.76 7.36
N ALA A 228 8.16 -12.83 6.59
CA ALA A 228 6.86 -13.39 6.27
C ALA A 228 6.40 -14.38 7.34
N PHE A 229 7.27 -15.33 7.69
CA PHE A 229 7.02 -16.35 8.70
C PHE A 229 8.29 -16.61 9.50
N SER A 230 8.17 -16.66 10.82
CA SER A 230 9.24 -17.05 11.73
C SER A 230 8.70 -18.03 12.75
N ILE A 231 9.55 -18.97 13.17
CA ILE A 231 9.22 -19.96 14.19
C ILE A 231 10.19 -19.80 15.34
N GLU A 232 9.65 -19.59 16.53
CA GLU A 232 10.38 -19.64 17.79
C GLU A 232 9.76 -20.75 18.64
N ASP A 233 10.57 -21.74 19.01
CA ASP A 233 10.15 -23.02 19.59
C ASP A 233 9.11 -23.75 18.72
N THR A 234 7.82 -23.59 19.05
CA THR A 234 6.69 -24.15 18.30
C THR A 234 5.67 -23.09 17.89
N ARG A 235 5.97 -21.81 18.11
CA ARG A 235 5.06 -20.70 17.80
C ARG A 235 5.35 -20.13 16.42
N LEU A 236 4.35 -20.11 15.56
CA LEU A 236 4.42 -19.51 14.24
C LEU A 236 3.98 -18.05 14.27
N THR A 237 4.93 -17.14 14.03
CA THR A 237 4.66 -15.71 13.87
C THR A 237 4.62 -15.35 12.39
N ALA A 238 3.53 -14.74 11.93
CA ALA A 238 3.38 -14.29 10.56
C ALA A 238 3.53 -12.76 10.42
N SER A 239 3.80 -12.28 9.21
CA SER A 239 3.78 -10.84 8.92
C SER A 239 2.38 -10.25 9.10
N MET A 240 2.28 -9.04 9.69
CA MET A 240 1.01 -8.29 9.68
C MET A 240 0.46 -8.02 8.26
N LEU A 241 1.30 -8.12 7.22
CA LEU A 241 0.85 -8.05 5.82
C LEU A 241 -0.28 -9.05 5.54
N TYR A 242 -0.18 -10.27 6.07
CA TYR A 242 -1.21 -11.30 5.95
C TYR A 242 -2.53 -10.90 6.63
N LYS A 243 -2.43 -10.19 7.75
CA LYS A 243 -3.58 -9.72 8.52
C LYS A 243 -4.28 -8.52 7.88
N TRP A 244 -3.55 -7.65 7.18
CA TRP A 244 -4.13 -6.49 6.48
C TRP A 244 -4.71 -6.87 5.12
N GLN A 245 -4.01 -7.70 4.35
CA GLN A 245 -4.40 -8.04 2.98
C GLN A 245 -5.24 -9.33 2.91
N LYS A 246 -6.20 -9.49 3.83
CA LYS A 246 -7.08 -10.68 3.90
C LYS A 246 -7.87 -10.94 2.63
N THR A 247 -8.18 -9.89 1.87
CA THR A 247 -8.84 -10.03 0.56
C THR A 247 -7.97 -10.80 -0.44
N ALA A 248 -6.64 -10.72 -0.34
CA ALA A 248 -5.71 -11.43 -1.21
C ALA A 248 -5.35 -12.83 -0.70
N PHE A 249 -5.24 -13.01 0.63
CA PHE A 249 -4.68 -14.23 1.22
C PHE A 249 -5.69 -15.15 1.87
N GLY A 250 -6.89 -14.66 2.16
CA GLY A 250 -7.92 -15.37 2.91
C GLY A 250 -8.15 -14.79 4.31
N LYS A 251 -9.24 -15.22 4.94
CA LYS A 251 -9.72 -14.63 6.21
C LYS A 251 -9.28 -15.43 7.44
N GLN A 252 -9.01 -16.72 7.26
CA GLN A 252 -8.60 -17.66 8.29
C GLN A 252 -7.12 -18.00 8.14
N ASP A 253 -6.49 -18.40 9.24
CA ASP A 253 -5.06 -18.75 9.26
C ASP A 253 -4.74 -19.89 8.28
N VAL A 254 -5.60 -20.91 8.21
CA VAL A 254 -5.46 -21.99 7.23
C VAL A 254 -5.43 -21.49 5.78
N ASP A 255 -6.21 -20.47 5.43
CA ASP A 255 -6.21 -19.90 4.09
C ASP A 255 -4.87 -19.21 3.79
N ILE A 256 -4.34 -18.47 4.77
CA ILE A 256 -3.05 -17.79 4.71
C ILE A 256 -1.92 -18.80 4.54
N LEU A 257 -1.92 -19.88 5.34
CA LEU A 257 -0.91 -20.94 5.28
C LEU A 257 -0.96 -21.67 3.94
N LEU A 258 -2.15 -22.04 3.45
CA LEU A 258 -2.33 -22.65 2.13
C LEU A 258 -1.91 -21.71 1.00
N HIS A 259 -2.11 -20.40 1.16
CA HIS A 259 -1.58 -19.41 0.23
C HIS A 259 -0.05 -19.41 0.22
N ALA A 260 0.58 -19.31 1.40
CA ALA A 260 2.02 -19.25 1.54
C ALA A 260 2.70 -20.52 1.00
N ILE A 261 2.14 -21.71 1.26
CA ILE A 261 2.69 -22.99 0.79
C ILE A 261 2.87 -23.02 -0.74
N ARG A 262 2.04 -22.31 -1.52
CA ARG A 262 2.18 -22.26 -2.99
C ARG A 262 3.47 -21.58 -3.46
N PHE A 263 4.06 -20.73 -2.64
CA PHE A 263 5.27 -19.96 -2.96
C PHE A 263 6.45 -20.31 -2.05
N ALA A 264 6.25 -21.21 -1.09
CA ALA A 264 7.27 -21.64 -0.15
C ALA A 264 8.28 -22.60 -0.81
N ASP A 265 9.54 -22.44 -0.46
CA ASP A 265 10.63 -23.33 -0.82
C ASP A 265 10.43 -24.70 -0.13
N PRO A 266 10.99 -25.80 -0.69
CA PRO A 266 10.77 -27.15 -0.16
C PRO A 266 11.10 -27.32 1.33
N GLY A 267 12.05 -26.53 1.87
CA GLY A 267 12.40 -26.57 3.29
C GLY A 267 11.39 -25.90 4.23
N LEU A 268 10.59 -24.94 3.73
CA LEU A 268 9.60 -24.21 4.52
C LEU A 268 8.23 -24.91 4.51
N VAL A 269 7.92 -25.68 3.46
CA VAL A 269 6.63 -26.38 3.30
C VAL A 269 6.27 -27.26 4.49
N PRO A 270 7.14 -28.15 5.02
CA PRO A 270 6.79 -29.01 6.16
C PRO A 270 6.41 -28.19 7.40
N THR A 271 7.11 -27.09 7.63
CA THR A 271 6.86 -26.21 8.76
C THR A 271 5.53 -25.48 8.64
N LEU A 272 5.21 -24.93 7.47
CA LEU A 272 3.90 -24.29 7.28
C LEU A 272 2.75 -25.32 7.31
N SER A 273 2.99 -26.53 6.82
CA SER A 273 1.99 -27.60 6.75
C SER A 273 1.69 -28.25 8.11
N SER A 274 2.61 -28.16 9.08
CA SER A 274 2.39 -28.68 10.43
C SER A 274 1.55 -27.76 11.32
N HIS A 275 1.29 -26.52 10.88
CA HIS A 275 0.50 -25.53 11.60
C HIS A 275 -0.91 -25.42 10.99
N SER A 276 -1.90 -25.21 11.86
CA SER A 276 -3.28 -24.87 11.47
C SER A 276 -3.70 -23.48 11.93
N GLN A 277 -2.84 -22.80 12.69
CA GLN A 277 -3.07 -21.49 13.30
C GLN A 277 -1.78 -20.66 13.23
N ILE A 278 -1.96 -19.34 13.25
CA ILE A 278 -0.88 -18.36 13.38
C ILE A 278 -0.91 -17.84 14.82
N ASP A 279 0.15 -18.07 15.58
CA ASP A 279 0.22 -17.76 17.01
C ASP A 279 0.45 -16.27 17.30
N ASP A 280 1.07 -15.54 16.37
CA ASP A 280 1.36 -14.13 16.51
C ASP A 280 1.51 -13.40 15.17
N TYR A 281 1.50 -12.07 15.23
CA TYR A 281 1.83 -11.23 14.09
C TYR A 281 2.85 -10.15 14.42
N PHE A 282 3.85 -10.02 13.55
CA PHE A 282 4.90 -9.01 13.66
C PHE A 282 5.00 -8.16 12.39
N TYR A 283 5.43 -6.90 12.54
CA TYR A 283 5.76 -6.03 11.42
C TYR A 283 6.70 -4.91 11.84
N ASP A 284 7.86 -4.84 11.20
CA ASP A 284 8.85 -3.81 11.44
C ASP A 284 8.53 -2.55 10.62
N TRP A 285 8.19 -1.47 11.33
CA TRP A 285 7.77 -0.20 10.74
C TRP A 285 8.93 0.76 10.42
N ARG A 286 10.16 0.41 10.77
CA ARG A 286 11.32 1.24 10.41
C ARG A 286 11.37 1.46 8.90
N LEU A 287 11.80 2.64 8.48
CA LEU A 287 11.99 2.99 7.06
C LEU A 287 12.92 1.95 6.40
N ASN A 288 12.64 1.58 5.15
CA ASN A 288 13.45 0.63 4.38
C ASN A 288 14.76 1.24 3.82
N GLU A 289 15.51 1.93 4.67
CA GLU A 289 16.83 2.47 4.34
C GLU A 289 17.96 1.48 4.72
N PRO A 290 19.18 1.62 4.15
CA PRO A 290 20.31 0.79 4.53
C PRO A 290 20.56 0.82 6.03
N ASP A 291 20.93 -0.34 6.58
CA ASP A 291 21.32 -0.41 7.98
C ASP A 291 22.52 0.51 8.20
N ILE A 292 22.34 1.56 9.00
CA ILE A 292 23.47 2.37 9.46
C ILE A 292 24.33 1.41 10.27
N PHE A 293 25.54 1.08 9.79
CA PHE A 293 26.58 0.58 10.66
C PHE A 293 26.70 1.61 11.79
N ARG A 294 26.12 1.32 12.95
CA ARG A 294 26.51 1.98 14.18
C ARG A 294 27.81 1.29 14.57
N PRO A 295 28.99 1.91 14.36
CA PRO A 295 30.21 1.42 14.97
C PRO A 295 30.06 1.35 16.50
#